data_AF-A0A7X3NTI2-F1
#
_entry.id   AF-A0A7X3NTI2-F1
#
_cell.length_a   1.000
_cell.length_b   1.000
_cell.length_c   1.000
_cell.angle_alpha   90.00
_cell.angle_beta   90.00
_cell.angle_gamma   90.00
#
_symmetry.space_group_name_H-M   'P 1'
#
loop_
_entity.id
_entity.type
_entity.pdbx_description
1 polymer ?
#
loop_
_entity_poly.entity_id
_entity_poly.type
_entity_poly.pdbx_seq_one_letter_code
_entity_poly.pdbx_strand_id
1 'polypeptide(L)'
;TQVTDENGQTIDVDLGFVGKIIGVNTESVSALDRSGYIPVITPIGVGVDGQTYNINADTMAGEIASAFQAEKLIMLTDTRGILRDLSDEASLMPTIRMREVDEFIKEGCIAGGMLPKVEACTTALIGGVYKTHIIDGRIPHSLLLEVFTEGGIGTEIVR
;
A
#
# COMPACT_ATOMS: atom_id res chain seq x y z
N THR A 1 -15.78 -9.85 -8.32
CA THR A 1 -15.79 -8.49 -7.75
C THR A 1 -17.05 -7.78 -8.17
N GLN A 2 -17.60 -6.95 -7.31
CA GLN A 2 -18.78 -6.15 -7.63
C GLN A 2 -18.35 -4.80 -8.21
N VAL A 3 -18.86 -4.43 -9.37
CA VAL A 3 -18.58 -3.16 -10.04
C VAL A 3 -19.91 -2.47 -10.31
N THR A 4 -19.97 -1.15 -10.14
CA THR A 4 -21.17 -0.38 -10.45
C THR A 4 -21.16 -0.03 -11.93
N ASP A 5 -22.20 -0.43 -12.65
CA ASP A 5 -22.37 -0.06 -14.06
C ASP A 5 -22.78 1.42 -14.22
N GLU A 6 -22.85 1.88 -15.47
CA GLU A 6 -23.27 3.25 -15.83
C GLU A 6 -24.70 3.61 -15.38
N ASN A 7 -25.50 2.62 -14.97
CA ASN A 7 -26.86 2.78 -14.48
C ASN A 7 -26.95 2.67 -12.95
N GLY A 8 -25.83 2.58 -12.24
CA GLY A 8 -25.80 2.45 -10.78
C GLY A 8 -26.07 1.03 -10.26
N GLN A 9 -26.11 0.03 -11.13
CA GLN A 9 -26.33 -1.37 -10.74
C GLN A 9 -25.03 -2.07 -10.40
N THR A 10 -25.03 -2.80 -9.29
CA THR A 10 -23.90 -3.64 -8.88
C THR A 10 -23.89 -4.93 -9.69
N ILE A 11 -22.94 -5.08 -10.61
CA ILE A 11 -22.73 -6.28 -11.40
C ILE A 11 -21.58 -7.11 -10.85
N ASP A 12 -21.80 -8.42 -10.74
CA ASP A 12 -20.72 -9.37 -10.46
C ASP A 12 -19.89 -9.56 -11.72
N VAL A 13 -18.66 -9.05 -11.67
CA VAL A 13 -17.66 -9.24 -12.71
C VAL A 13 -16.72 -10.36 -12.30
N ASP A 14 -16.64 -11.37 -13.16
CA ASP A 14 -15.62 -12.40 -13.11
C ASP A 14 -14.31 -11.81 -13.64
N LEU A 15 -13.35 -11.64 -12.72
CA LEU A 15 -12.00 -11.15 -13.04
C LEU A 15 -11.05 -12.31 -13.36
N GLY A 16 -11.53 -13.55 -13.40
CA GLY A 16 -10.71 -14.75 -13.53
C GLY A 16 -9.86 -14.99 -12.27
N PHE A 17 -8.56 -15.24 -12.47
CA PHE A 17 -7.61 -15.57 -11.39
C PHE A 17 -7.10 -14.33 -10.65
N VAL A 18 -8.02 -13.48 -10.15
CA VAL A 18 -7.72 -12.34 -9.27
C VAL A 18 -8.18 -12.66 -7.85
N GLY A 19 -7.23 -12.62 -6.92
CA GLY A 19 -7.43 -13.08 -5.54
C GLY A 19 -7.64 -11.96 -4.53
N LYS A 20 -8.27 -12.31 -3.40
CA LYS A 20 -8.30 -11.51 -2.18
C LYS A 20 -7.52 -12.26 -1.10
N ILE A 21 -6.70 -11.54 -0.34
CA ILE A 21 -5.93 -12.13 0.76
C ILE A 21 -6.88 -12.51 1.90
N ILE A 22 -6.76 -13.75 2.37
CA ILE A 22 -7.50 -14.29 3.53
C ILE A 22 -6.59 -14.57 4.72
N GLY A 23 -5.26 -14.53 4.52
CA GLY A 23 -4.27 -14.77 5.55
C GLY A 23 -2.86 -14.74 4.97
N VAL A 24 -1.88 -14.50 5.84
CA VAL A 24 -0.44 -14.50 5.52
C VAL A 24 0.25 -15.49 6.44
N ASN A 25 0.99 -16.45 5.88
CA ASN A 25 1.87 -17.31 6.66
C ASN A 25 3.24 -16.63 6.81
N THR A 26 3.57 -16.20 8.03
CA THR A 26 4.81 -15.47 8.34
C THR A 26 6.00 -16.39 8.62
N GLU A 27 5.81 -17.70 8.82
CA GLU A 27 6.88 -18.62 9.25
C GLU A 27 8.02 -18.70 8.23
N SER A 28 7.70 -18.89 6.95
CA SER A 28 8.69 -19.03 5.89
C SER A 28 9.53 -17.77 5.73
N VAL A 29 8.89 -16.61 5.77
CA VAL A 29 9.55 -15.30 5.66
C VAL A 29 10.43 -15.06 6.89
N SER A 30 9.93 -15.37 8.09
CA SER A 30 10.69 -15.27 9.34
C SER A 30 11.90 -16.21 9.39
N ALA A 31 11.80 -17.39 8.80
CA ALA A 31 12.92 -18.35 8.74
C ALA A 31 14.06 -17.83 7.84
N LEU A 32 13.73 -17.20 6.72
CA LEU A 32 14.70 -16.58 5.81
C LEU A 32 15.39 -15.38 6.49
N ASP A 33 14.60 -14.50 7.11
CA ASP A 33 15.12 -13.31 7.82
C ASP A 33 16.08 -13.70 8.96
N ARG A 34 15.70 -14.65 9.82
CA ARG A 34 16.57 -15.18 10.88
C ARG A 34 17.88 -15.80 10.38
N SER A 35 17.90 -16.21 9.11
CA SER A 35 19.08 -16.79 8.46
C SER A 35 19.94 -15.74 7.73
N GLY A 36 19.59 -14.44 7.85
CA GLY A 36 20.33 -13.33 7.25
C GLY A 36 20.02 -13.08 5.77
N TYR A 37 18.93 -13.66 5.24
CA TYR A 37 18.49 -13.41 3.87
C TYR A 37 17.46 -12.27 3.82
N ILE A 38 17.42 -11.57 2.69
CA ILE A 38 16.38 -10.57 2.38
C ILE A 38 15.30 -11.26 1.55
N PRO A 39 14.08 -11.46 2.08
CA PRO A 39 13.00 -12.08 1.33
C PRO A 39 12.51 -11.15 0.21
N VAL A 40 12.37 -11.69 -1.01
CA VAL A 40 11.76 -11.01 -2.16
C VAL A 40 10.51 -11.79 -2.56
N ILE A 41 9.35 -11.16 -2.47
CA ILE A 41 8.03 -11.81 -2.60
C ILE A 41 7.33 -11.29 -3.85
N THR A 42 6.81 -12.20 -4.67
CA THR A 42 5.99 -11.86 -5.84
C THR A 42 4.50 -11.80 -5.45
N PRO A 43 3.68 -10.95 -6.10
CA PRO A 43 2.29 -10.70 -5.70
C PRO A 43 1.32 -11.80 -6.15
N ILE A 44 1.64 -13.05 -5.80
CA ILE A 44 0.90 -14.24 -6.15
C ILE A 44 0.48 -14.97 -4.88
N GLY A 45 -0.80 -15.38 -4.80
CA GLY A 45 -1.35 -16.15 -3.70
C GLY A 45 -1.87 -17.52 -4.14
N VAL A 46 -2.03 -18.43 -3.18
CA VAL A 46 -2.66 -19.74 -3.38
C VAL A 46 -4.02 -19.74 -2.71
N GLY A 47 -5.07 -20.12 -3.46
CA GLY A 47 -6.43 -20.23 -2.97
C GLY A 47 -6.70 -21.52 -2.19
N VAL A 48 -7.85 -21.57 -1.53
CA VAL A 48 -8.30 -22.77 -0.80
C VAL A 48 -8.57 -23.98 -1.71
N ASP A 49 -8.73 -23.72 -3.00
CA ASP A 49 -8.90 -24.68 -4.09
C ASP A 49 -7.56 -25.14 -4.71
N GLY A 50 -6.44 -24.66 -4.18
CA GLY A 50 -5.09 -24.94 -4.68
C GLY A 50 -4.74 -24.19 -5.96
N GLN A 51 -5.59 -23.29 -6.45
CA GLN A 51 -5.31 -22.47 -7.63
C GLN A 51 -4.45 -21.27 -7.27
N THR A 52 -3.78 -20.73 -8.28
CA THR A 52 -2.93 -19.54 -8.14
C THR A 52 -3.71 -18.30 -8.54
N TYR A 53 -3.57 -17.24 -7.76
CA TYR A 53 -4.27 -15.97 -7.98
C TYR A 53 -3.29 -14.80 -8.02
N ASN A 54 -3.51 -13.90 -8.97
CA ASN A 54 -2.85 -12.60 -9.03
C ASN A 54 -3.48 -11.67 -7.99
N ILE A 55 -2.65 -10.98 -7.22
CA ILE A 55 -3.10 -10.06 -6.17
C ILE A 55 -2.47 -8.69 -6.45
N ASN A 56 -3.15 -7.62 -6.09
CA ASN A 56 -2.54 -6.29 -6.14
C ASN A 56 -1.32 -6.24 -5.20
N ALA A 57 -0.17 -5.79 -5.71
CA ALA A 57 1.07 -5.78 -4.95
C ALA A 57 1.04 -4.82 -3.75
N ASP A 58 0.37 -3.68 -3.86
CA ASP A 58 0.21 -2.73 -2.76
C ASP A 58 -0.62 -3.38 -1.64
N THR A 59 -1.76 -4.00 -1.99
CA THR A 59 -2.59 -4.75 -1.04
C THR A 59 -1.79 -5.88 -0.36
N MET A 60 -1.01 -6.64 -1.13
CA MET A 60 -0.18 -7.70 -0.56
C MET A 60 0.88 -7.15 0.39
N ALA A 61 1.56 -6.05 0.03
CA ALA A 61 2.54 -5.42 0.90
C ALA A 61 1.91 -4.93 2.21
N GLY A 62 0.71 -4.34 2.14
CA GLY A 62 -0.06 -3.92 3.32
C GLY A 62 -0.39 -5.08 4.26
N GLU A 63 -0.91 -6.18 3.72
CA GLU A 63 -1.26 -7.39 4.49
C GLU A 63 -0.04 -8.08 5.10
N ILE A 64 1.07 -8.17 4.35
CA ILE A 64 2.32 -8.72 4.89
C ILE A 64 2.84 -7.84 6.02
N ALA A 65 2.90 -6.52 5.83
CA ALA A 65 3.37 -5.60 6.86
C ALA A 65 2.49 -5.66 8.12
N SER A 66 1.17 -5.76 7.94
CA SER A 66 0.19 -6.00 9.01
C SER A 66 0.47 -7.30 9.77
N ALA A 67 0.65 -8.41 9.06
CA ALA A 67 0.93 -9.72 9.67
C ALA A 67 2.24 -9.75 10.48
N PHE A 68 3.22 -8.94 10.06
CA PHE A 68 4.49 -8.75 10.78
C PHE A 68 4.43 -7.66 11.86
N GLN A 69 3.35 -6.87 11.93
CA GLN A 69 3.26 -5.66 12.74
C GLN A 69 4.50 -4.77 12.56
N ALA A 70 4.90 -4.56 11.31
CA ALA A 70 6.14 -3.89 10.97
C ALA A 70 6.23 -2.46 11.53
N GLU A 71 7.44 -1.98 11.78
CA GLU A 71 7.67 -0.59 12.20
C GLU A 71 7.27 0.39 11.08
N LYS A 72 7.62 0.07 9.83
CA LYS A 72 7.31 0.88 8.66
C LYS A 72 6.86 0.01 7.48
N LEU A 73 5.84 0.47 6.76
CA LEU A 73 5.56 0.08 5.39
C LEU A 73 5.92 1.24 4.47
N ILE A 74 6.76 1.01 3.46
CA ILE A 74 7.18 2.06 2.51
C ILE A 74 6.77 1.63 1.10
N MET A 75 5.88 2.41 0.48
CA MET A 75 5.43 2.24 -0.89
C MET A 75 6.26 3.13 -1.81
N LEU A 76 6.93 2.50 -2.78
CA LEU A 76 7.60 3.22 -3.87
C LEU A 76 6.60 3.46 -5.01
N THR A 77 6.54 4.70 -5.49
CA THR A 77 5.66 5.10 -6.59
C THR A 77 6.41 6.02 -7.56
N ASP A 78 5.77 6.40 -8.66
CA ASP A 78 6.27 7.34 -9.66
C ASP A 78 5.76 8.77 -9.44
N THR A 79 5.29 9.08 -8.24
CA THR A 79 4.86 10.41 -7.80
C THR A 79 5.59 10.81 -6.52
N ARG A 80 5.62 12.11 -6.19
CA ARG A 80 6.30 12.60 -4.98
C ARG A 80 5.69 12.09 -3.67
N GLY A 81 4.42 11.70 -3.68
CA GLY A 81 3.62 11.39 -2.50
C GLY A 81 2.17 11.81 -2.76
N ILE A 82 1.47 12.24 -1.72
CA ILE A 82 0.11 12.78 -1.81
C ILE A 82 0.20 14.31 -1.88
N LEU A 83 -0.34 14.89 -2.94
CA LEU A 83 -0.35 16.33 -3.18
C LEU A 83 -1.72 16.91 -2.82
N ARG A 84 -1.75 18.12 -2.26
CA ARG A 84 -3.00 18.85 -2.05
C ARG A 84 -3.58 19.35 -3.38
N ASP A 85 -2.70 19.77 -4.29
CA ASP A 85 -3.02 20.16 -5.66
C ASP A 85 -2.18 19.31 -6.62
N LEU A 86 -2.85 18.47 -7.42
CA LEU A 86 -2.19 17.56 -8.37
C LEU A 86 -1.38 18.29 -9.46
N SER A 87 -1.61 19.59 -9.66
CA SER A 87 -0.87 20.43 -10.61
C SER A 87 0.36 21.12 -10.00
N ASP A 88 0.51 21.09 -8.67
CA ASP A 88 1.61 21.73 -7.96
C ASP A 88 2.37 20.71 -7.10
N GLU A 89 3.58 20.34 -7.52
CA GLU A 89 4.44 19.45 -6.74
C GLU A 89 4.85 20.04 -5.38
N ALA A 90 4.86 21.37 -5.22
CA ALA A 90 5.16 22.00 -3.93
C ALA A 90 4.04 21.80 -2.91
N SER A 91 2.85 21.38 -3.35
CA SER A 91 1.70 21.08 -2.51
C SER A 91 1.75 19.69 -1.83
N LEU A 92 2.92 19.04 -1.84
CA LEU A 92 3.15 17.78 -1.13
C LEU A 92 2.71 17.91 0.33
N MET A 93 1.90 16.94 0.77
CA MET A 93 1.51 16.79 2.17
C MET A 93 2.51 15.83 2.83
N PRO A 94 3.47 16.30 3.65
CA PRO A 94 4.54 15.44 4.18
C PRO A 94 4.02 14.45 5.23
N THR A 95 2.99 14.85 5.98
CA THR A 95 2.31 14.01 6.96
C THR A 95 0.81 14.16 6.80
N ILE A 96 0.10 13.04 6.75
CA ILE A 96 -1.36 13.01 6.86
C ILE A 96 -1.79 12.02 7.95
N ARG A 97 -2.95 12.27 8.57
CA ARG A 97 -3.55 11.32 9.52
C ARG A 97 -4.51 10.39 8.80
N MET A 98 -4.60 9.16 9.26
CA MET A 98 -5.50 8.14 8.72
C MET A 98 -6.95 8.63 8.68
N ARG A 99 -7.39 9.40 9.69
CA ARG A 99 -8.74 9.99 9.74
C ARG A 99 -9.03 11.03 8.66
N GLU A 100 -8.01 11.57 7.99
CA GLU A 100 -8.11 12.61 6.95
C GLU A 100 -8.17 11.99 5.54
N VAL A 101 -7.92 10.68 5.41
CA VAL A 101 -7.90 9.97 4.13
C VAL A 101 -9.24 10.10 3.38
N ASP A 102 -10.37 9.87 4.06
CA ASP A 102 -11.69 9.96 3.43
C ASP A 102 -12.01 11.37 2.92
N GLU A 103 -11.47 12.40 3.57
CA GLU A 103 -11.60 13.80 3.14
C GLU A 103 -10.79 14.01 1.85
N PHE A 104 -9.52 13.59 1.84
CA PHE A 104 -8.65 13.74 0.67
C PHE A 104 -9.08 12.89 -0.54
N ILE A 105 -9.77 11.76 -0.33
CA ILE A 105 -10.42 11.02 -1.41
C ILE A 105 -11.57 11.85 -2.00
N LYS A 106 -12.44 12.44 -1.17
CA LYS A 106 -13.57 13.27 -1.63
C LYS A 106 -13.12 14.53 -2.35
N GLU A 107 -12.01 15.13 -1.92
CA GLU A 107 -11.41 16.29 -2.57
C GLU A 107 -10.69 15.95 -3.87
N GLY A 108 -10.48 14.66 -4.18
CA GLY A 108 -9.78 14.21 -5.38
C GLY A 108 -8.25 14.26 -5.28
N CYS A 109 -7.68 14.59 -4.11
CA CYS A 109 -6.24 14.52 -3.86
C CYS A 109 -5.74 13.06 -3.91
N ILE A 110 -6.58 12.10 -3.51
CA ILE A 110 -6.31 10.67 -3.56
C ILE A 110 -7.24 10.02 -4.58
N ALA A 111 -6.71 9.69 -5.75
CA ALA A 111 -7.48 9.12 -6.85
C ALA A 111 -6.65 8.14 -7.69
N GLY A 112 -7.33 7.39 -8.57
CA GLY A 112 -6.69 6.48 -9.51
C GLY A 112 -5.79 5.44 -8.81
N GLY A 113 -4.55 5.29 -9.28
CA GLY A 113 -3.58 4.35 -8.71
C GLY A 113 -3.10 4.71 -7.29
N MET A 114 -3.33 5.93 -6.82
CA MET A 114 -3.00 6.30 -5.43
C MET A 114 -3.98 5.71 -4.42
N LEU A 115 -5.24 5.51 -4.82
CA LEU A 115 -6.28 4.97 -3.96
C LEU A 115 -5.89 3.58 -3.37
N PRO A 116 -5.55 2.56 -4.18
CA PRO A 116 -5.16 1.25 -3.62
C PRO A 116 -3.91 1.30 -2.74
N LYS A 117 -2.98 2.25 -2.99
CA LYS A 117 -1.80 2.44 -2.14
C LYS A 117 -2.18 2.97 -0.76
N VAL A 118 -3.03 3.99 -0.71
CA VAL A 118 -3.51 4.57 0.55
C VAL A 118 -4.40 3.58 1.30
N GLU A 119 -5.24 2.81 0.61
CA GLU A 119 -6.04 1.73 1.21
C GLU A 119 -5.15 0.64 1.84
N ALA A 120 -4.08 0.24 1.15
CA ALA A 120 -3.11 -0.72 1.68
C ALA A 120 -2.36 -0.16 2.91
N CYS A 121 -1.92 1.11 2.85
CA CYS A 121 -1.32 1.81 3.99
C CYS A 121 -2.27 1.87 5.19
N THR A 122 -3.54 2.23 4.95
CA THR A 122 -4.57 2.31 5.99
C THR A 122 -4.84 0.94 6.61
N THR A 123 -4.97 -0.10 5.78
CA THR A 123 -5.10 -1.50 6.24
C THR A 123 -3.93 -1.91 7.11
N ALA A 124 -2.71 -1.59 6.70
CA ALA A 124 -1.50 -1.88 7.47
C ALA A 124 -1.48 -1.16 8.83
N LEU A 125 -1.84 0.13 8.87
CA LEU A 125 -1.95 0.90 10.11
C LEU A 125 -2.97 0.31 11.07
N ILE A 126 -4.14 -0.10 10.57
CA ILE A 126 -5.18 -0.77 11.36
C ILE A 126 -4.65 -2.10 11.90
N GLY A 127 -3.90 -2.84 11.09
CA GLY A 127 -3.32 -4.14 11.42
C GLY A 127 -2.18 -4.13 12.45
N GLY A 128 -1.64 -2.96 12.77
CA GLY A 128 -0.63 -2.82 13.82
C GLY A 128 0.65 -2.09 13.39
N VAL A 129 0.84 -1.86 12.09
CA VAL A 129 2.02 -1.14 11.57
C VAL A 129 2.10 0.26 12.18
N TYR A 130 3.30 0.68 12.60
CA TYR A 130 3.48 1.92 13.35
C TYR A 130 3.32 3.16 12.45
N LYS A 131 3.98 3.17 11.29
CA LYS A 131 3.85 4.22 10.27
C LYS A 131 3.86 3.64 8.86
N THR A 132 3.25 4.35 7.91
CA THR A 132 3.36 4.01 6.49
C THR A 132 3.81 5.21 5.68
N HIS A 133 4.50 4.98 4.57
CA HIS A 133 5.13 6.01 3.77
C HIS A 133 4.83 5.76 2.29
N ILE A 134 4.56 6.81 1.53
CA ILE A 134 4.44 6.78 0.07
C ILE A 134 5.47 7.76 -0.48
N ILE A 135 6.45 7.25 -1.24
CA ILE A 135 7.60 8.04 -1.70
C ILE A 135 7.91 7.80 -3.18
N ASP A 136 8.59 8.77 -3.79
CA ASP A 136 9.04 8.69 -5.18
C ASP A 136 10.23 7.72 -5.33
N GLY A 137 9.98 6.59 -5.97
CA GLY A 137 10.99 5.57 -6.27
C GLY A 137 11.99 5.99 -7.36
N ARG A 138 11.71 7.07 -8.11
CA ARG A 138 12.59 7.57 -9.19
C ARG A 138 13.74 8.41 -8.64
N ILE A 139 13.60 8.93 -7.41
CA ILE A 139 14.65 9.70 -6.74
C ILE A 139 15.76 8.72 -6.31
N PRO A 140 17.03 8.94 -6.71
CA PRO A 140 18.14 8.13 -6.25
C PRO A 140 18.23 8.12 -4.72
N HIS A 141 18.39 6.93 -4.15
CA HIS A 141 18.48 6.73 -2.70
C HIS A 141 17.21 7.14 -1.92
N SER A 142 16.04 7.19 -2.57
CA SER A 142 14.76 7.57 -1.95
C SER A 142 14.49 6.88 -0.61
N LEU A 143 14.70 5.56 -0.52
CA LEU A 143 14.56 4.79 0.72
C LEU A 143 15.49 5.30 1.84
N LEU A 144 16.74 5.63 1.51
CA LEU A 144 17.70 6.12 2.50
C LEU A 144 17.31 7.53 2.96
N LEU A 145 16.90 8.39 2.03
CA LEU A 145 16.45 9.75 2.35
C LEU A 145 15.21 9.72 3.24
N GLU A 146 14.25 8.84 2.97
CA GLU A 146 13.04 8.68 3.78
C GLU A 146 13.34 8.15 5.19
N VAL A 147 14.27 7.21 5.32
CA VAL A 147 14.55 6.56 6.62
C VAL A 147 15.53 7.36 7.48
N PHE A 148 16.52 8.02 6.88
CA PHE A 148 17.63 8.66 7.59
C PHE A 148 17.54 10.18 7.67
N THR A 149 16.41 10.80 7.29
CA THR A 149 16.18 12.23 7.49
C THR A 149 14.92 12.47 8.32
N GLU A 150 14.89 13.58 9.07
CA GLU A 150 13.73 13.93 9.89
C GLU A 150 12.52 14.36 9.05
N GLY A 151 12.76 15.00 7.91
CA GLY A 151 11.69 15.53 7.05
C GLY A 151 11.09 14.53 6.08
N GLY A 152 11.76 13.40 5.81
CA GLY A 152 11.40 12.50 4.73
C GLY A 152 11.43 13.18 3.36
N ILE A 153 10.99 12.47 2.32
CA ILE A 153 10.91 12.99 0.93
C ILE A 153 9.55 12.79 0.28
N GLY A 154 8.63 12.06 0.93
CA GLY A 154 7.27 11.86 0.46
C GLY A 154 6.23 12.12 1.54
N THR A 155 5.19 11.29 1.56
CA THR A 155 4.08 11.41 2.51
C THR A 155 4.12 10.27 3.52
N GLU A 156 4.21 10.58 4.80
CA GLU A 156 3.91 9.63 5.88
C GLU A 156 2.41 9.67 6.25
N ILE A 157 1.84 8.49 6.47
CA ILE A 157 0.50 8.31 7.01
C ILE A 157 0.62 7.72 8.42
N VAL A 158 0.03 8.42 9.38
CA VAL A 158 0.02 8.06 10.80
C VAL A 158 -1.41 7.88 11.30
N ARG A 159 -1.59 7.18 12.42
CA ARG A 159 -2.92 7.01 13.04
C ARG A 159 -3.51 8.33 13.55
#